data_AF-A0A812WWF6-F1
#
_entry.id   AF-A0A812WWF6-F1
#
_cell.length_a   1.000
_cell.length_b   1.000
_cell.length_c   1.000
_cell.angle_alpha   90.00
_cell.angle_beta   90.00
_cell.angle_gamma   90.00
#
_symmetry.space_group_name_H-M   'P 1'
#
loop_
_entity.id
_entity.type
_entity.pdbx_description
1 polymer ?
#
loop_
_entity_poly.entity_id
_entity_poly.type
_entity_poly.pdbx_seq_one_letter_code
_entity_poly.pdbx_strand_id
1 'polypeptide(L)'
;VIYSITDASHAADFDVSANGIPLGSRSQSGRILALGSRSLLDTGKGTLHIIEYHSNVLKRVCRSTLQAETLSLISGYEEAEHLRALLWGVTHDYHSPNLIEAMDNTLLVMMTDCKSLEQHLRQPGLSTVADKRLAIDLSAMRQLIWRRKGELTGDPLLTDEPPDDATTLVKWIDTATMLADGLTKKMRNLQIDKAMLKGTVEVSYVKLGNSKAEATKLTLDVDPLDA
;
A
#
# COMPACT_ATOMS: atom_id res chain seq x y z
N VAL A 1 0.84 14.26 -2.61
CA VAL A 1 0.11 12.98 -2.78
C VAL A 1 0.38 12.13 -1.55
N ILE A 2 -0.64 11.49 -0.99
CA ILE A 2 -0.46 10.51 0.09
C ILE A 2 -0.17 9.16 -0.57
N TYR A 3 0.89 8.50 -0.12
CA TYR A 3 1.25 7.15 -0.54
C TYR A 3 1.11 6.21 0.67
N SER A 4 0.32 5.15 0.50
CA SER A 4 0.21 4.03 1.43
C SER A 4 0.83 2.81 0.79
N ILE A 5 2.02 2.43 1.23
CA ILE A 5 2.81 1.35 0.63
C ILE A 5 2.75 0.15 1.57
N THR A 6 2.13 -0.94 1.12
CA THR A 6 1.85 -2.09 1.98
C THR A 6 2.33 -3.37 1.35
N ASP A 7 2.86 -4.25 2.19
CA ASP A 7 3.25 -5.62 1.87
C ASP A 7 2.76 -6.55 3.00
N ALA A 8 2.59 -7.83 2.69
CA ALA A 8 2.28 -8.85 3.68
C ALA A 8 2.93 -10.20 3.37
N SER A 9 3.74 -10.69 4.32
CA SER A 9 4.33 -12.02 4.21
C SER A 9 3.44 -13.06 4.90
N HIS A 10 2.76 -13.88 4.08
CA HIS A 10 1.86 -14.93 4.55
C HIS A 10 2.61 -16.07 5.25
N ALA A 11 2.12 -16.45 6.44
CA ALA A 11 2.69 -17.52 7.26
C ALA A 11 4.19 -17.34 7.62
N ALA A 12 4.69 -16.09 7.58
CA ALA A 12 6.09 -15.76 7.84
C ALA A 12 6.44 -15.57 9.33
N ASP A 13 5.45 -15.63 10.22
CA ASP A 13 5.64 -15.55 11.66
C ASP A 13 4.83 -16.64 12.38
N PHE A 14 5.00 -16.78 13.69
CA PHE A 14 4.31 -17.77 14.53
C PHE A 14 4.15 -17.26 15.96
N ASP A 15 3.14 -17.76 16.68
CA ASP A 15 3.09 -17.53 18.12
C ASP A 15 4.12 -18.41 18.82
N VAL A 16 4.51 -18.06 20.04
CA VAL A 16 5.44 -18.88 20.84
C VAL A 16 4.75 -19.28 22.14
N SER A 17 4.78 -20.58 22.46
CA SER A 17 4.31 -21.10 23.75
C SER A 17 5.19 -20.62 24.91
N ALA A 18 4.73 -20.80 26.16
CA ALA A 18 5.52 -20.50 27.35
C ALA A 18 6.91 -21.20 27.39
N ASN A 19 7.06 -22.32 26.67
CA ASN A 19 8.30 -23.10 26.62
C ASN A 19 9.15 -22.79 25.38
N GLY A 20 8.84 -21.74 24.62
CA GLY A 20 9.62 -21.35 23.43
C GLY A 20 9.26 -22.12 22.15
N ILE A 21 8.27 -23.03 22.19
CA ILE A 21 7.86 -23.83 21.03
C ILE A 21 6.95 -22.98 20.11
N PRO A 22 7.23 -22.89 18.80
CA PRO A 22 6.35 -22.27 17.81
C PRO A 22 4.94 -22.89 17.80
N LEU A 23 3.91 -22.04 17.78
CA LEU A 23 2.51 -22.39 17.74
C LEU A 23 1.80 -21.67 16.59
N GLY A 24 1.14 -22.45 15.75
CA GLY A 24 0.35 -21.94 14.63
C GLY A 24 1.19 -21.18 13.60
N SER A 25 0.49 -20.51 12.70
CA SER A 25 1.10 -19.65 11.69
C SER A 25 0.45 -18.28 11.74
N ARG A 26 1.29 -17.25 11.57
CA ARG A 26 0.94 -15.84 11.56
C ARG A 26 1.54 -15.18 10.34
N SER A 27 0.92 -14.10 9.90
CA SER A 27 1.39 -13.33 8.74
C SER A 27 1.89 -11.98 9.21
N GLN A 28 3.00 -11.52 8.64
CA GLN A 28 3.61 -10.24 8.97
C GLN A 28 3.10 -9.18 8.00
N SER A 29 2.70 -8.02 8.52
CA SER A 29 2.29 -6.85 7.74
C SER A 29 3.35 -5.76 7.87
N GLY A 30 3.75 -5.22 6.71
CA GLY A 30 4.68 -4.11 6.58
C GLY A 30 3.97 -2.97 5.90
N ARG A 31 3.97 -1.78 6.51
CA ARG A 31 3.23 -0.62 6.00
C ARG A 31 4.06 0.64 6.15
N ILE A 32 4.01 1.49 5.13
CA ILE A 32 4.66 2.80 5.10
C ILE A 32 3.61 3.82 4.65
N LEU A 33 3.40 4.83 5.47
CA LEU A 33 2.59 6.00 5.13
C LEU A 33 3.54 7.17 4.83
N ALA A 34 3.35 7.81 3.69
CA ALA A 34 4.25 8.85 3.21
C ALA A 34 3.54 9.96 2.44
N LEU A 35 4.16 11.13 2.41
CA LEU A 35 3.84 12.20 1.48
C LEU A 35 4.88 12.25 0.36
N GLY A 36 4.44 12.33 -0.88
CA GLY A 36 5.34 12.39 -2.00
C GLY A 36 4.86 13.27 -3.14
N SER A 37 5.81 13.53 -4.04
CA SER A 37 5.59 14.19 -5.32
C SER A 37 4.63 13.40 -6.22
N ARG A 38 3.93 14.12 -7.10
CA ARG A 38 3.07 13.50 -8.13
C ARG A 38 3.89 12.75 -9.19
N SER A 39 5.13 13.15 -9.44
CA SER A 39 6.04 12.48 -10.39
C SER A 39 6.27 11.01 -10.03
N LEU A 40 6.25 10.64 -8.75
CA LEU A 40 6.37 9.25 -8.31
C LEU A 40 5.23 8.39 -8.88
N LEU A 41 3.99 8.87 -8.80
CA LEU A 41 2.83 8.17 -9.38
C LEU A 41 2.92 8.06 -10.91
N ASP A 42 3.32 9.16 -11.57
CA ASP A 42 3.25 9.23 -13.03
C ASP A 42 4.44 8.54 -13.72
N THR A 43 5.62 8.57 -13.11
CA THR A 43 6.88 8.11 -13.72
C THR A 43 7.59 6.98 -12.98
N GLY A 44 7.12 6.65 -11.77
CA GLY A 44 7.82 5.73 -10.87
C GLY A 44 8.97 6.39 -10.09
N LYS A 45 9.35 7.64 -10.39
CA LYS A 45 10.46 8.34 -9.71
C LYS A 45 10.00 9.64 -9.06
N GLY A 46 10.45 9.91 -7.84
CA GLY A 46 10.17 11.19 -7.21
C GLY A 46 10.65 11.31 -5.78
N THR A 47 10.23 12.41 -5.15
CA THR A 47 10.42 12.62 -3.72
C THR A 47 9.35 11.90 -2.91
N LEU A 48 9.75 11.36 -1.77
CA LEU A 48 8.91 10.67 -0.79
C LEU A 48 9.44 10.93 0.61
N HIS A 49 8.56 11.41 1.49
CA HIS A 49 8.83 11.63 2.90
C HIS A 49 7.97 10.66 3.71
N ILE A 50 8.64 9.72 4.39
CA ILE A 50 7.98 8.75 5.26
C ILE A 50 7.52 9.46 6.53
N ILE A 51 6.24 9.32 6.85
CA ILE A 51 5.62 9.89 8.05
C ILE A 51 5.53 8.82 9.13
N GLU A 52 5.10 7.63 8.74
CA GLU A 52 4.82 6.53 9.66
C GLU A 52 5.19 5.19 9.00
N TYR A 53 5.63 4.24 9.81
CA TYR A 53 5.93 2.88 9.37
C TYR A 53 5.50 1.88 10.43
N HIS A 54 5.05 0.71 9.98
CA HIS A 54 4.62 -0.41 10.83
C HIS A 54 5.24 -1.71 10.35
N SER A 55 5.67 -2.52 11.32
CA SER A 55 6.07 -3.91 11.11
C SER A 55 5.44 -4.73 12.23
N ASN A 56 4.31 -5.37 11.96
CA ASN A 56 3.54 -6.07 12.97
C ASN A 56 2.85 -7.31 12.43
N VAL A 57 2.64 -8.27 13.33
CA VAL A 57 1.85 -9.46 13.03
C VAL A 57 0.39 -9.08 12.80
N LEU A 58 -0.19 -9.58 11.71
CA LEU A 58 -1.63 -9.50 11.49
C LEU A 58 -2.34 -10.29 12.60
N LYS A 59 -3.20 -9.60 13.35
CA LYS A 59 -3.96 -10.20 14.46
C LYS A 59 -4.81 -11.39 14.02
N ARG A 60 -5.30 -11.36 12.78
CA ARG A 60 -6.11 -12.43 12.17
C ARG A 60 -5.21 -13.44 11.47
N VAL A 61 -5.45 -14.72 11.74
CA VAL A 61 -4.83 -15.81 10.98
C VAL A 61 -5.34 -15.79 9.54
N CYS A 62 -4.41 -15.60 8.61
CA CYS A 62 -4.69 -15.52 7.19
C CYS A 62 -4.62 -16.92 6.55
N ARG A 63 -5.59 -17.24 5.70
CA ARG A 63 -5.70 -18.51 4.96
C ARG A 63 -4.98 -18.49 3.61
N SER A 64 -4.56 -17.32 3.15
CA SER A 64 -3.87 -17.13 1.89
C SER A 64 -3.06 -15.84 1.87
N THR A 65 -2.12 -15.73 0.93
CA THR A 65 -1.39 -14.49 0.64
C THR A 65 -2.35 -13.36 0.30
N LEU A 66 -3.34 -13.59 -0.58
CA LEU A 66 -4.33 -12.57 -0.92
C LEU A 66 -5.04 -12.01 0.33
N GLN A 67 -5.37 -12.87 1.30
CA GLN A 67 -5.98 -12.40 2.54
C GLN A 67 -5.04 -11.54 3.38
N ALA A 68 -3.77 -11.95 3.51
CA ALA A 68 -2.78 -11.18 4.28
C ALA A 68 -2.55 -9.79 3.65
N GLU A 69 -2.40 -9.77 2.33
CA GLU A 69 -2.23 -8.55 1.53
C GLU A 69 -3.44 -7.62 1.64
N THR A 70 -4.65 -8.15 1.50
CA THR A 70 -5.88 -7.35 1.65
C THR A 70 -5.97 -6.71 3.04
N LEU A 71 -5.66 -7.45 4.10
CA LEU A 71 -5.71 -6.91 5.46
C LEU A 71 -4.63 -5.84 5.69
N SER A 72 -3.42 -6.03 5.15
CA SER A 72 -2.35 -5.04 5.21
C SER A 72 -2.73 -3.75 4.47
N LEU A 73 -3.30 -3.90 3.26
CA LEU A 73 -3.80 -2.80 2.43
C LEU A 73 -4.91 -2.01 3.12
N ILE A 74 -5.89 -2.68 3.74
CA ILE A 74 -7.00 -2.03 4.46
C ILE A 74 -6.46 -1.18 5.61
N SER A 75 -5.59 -1.74 6.46
CA SER A 75 -5.04 -0.96 7.56
C SER A 75 -4.18 0.21 7.07
N GLY A 76 -3.43 0.03 5.97
CA GLY A 76 -2.70 1.12 5.32
C GLY A 76 -3.61 2.19 4.70
N TYR A 77 -4.78 1.81 4.19
CA TYR A 77 -5.80 2.73 3.69
C TYR A 77 -6.42 3.54 4.84
N GLU A 78 -6.80 2.90 5.94
CA GLU A 78 -7.40 3.57 7.11
C GLU A 78 -6.46 4.63 7.70
N GLU A 79 -5.17 4.34 7.81
CA GLU A 79 -4.15 5.31 8.24
C GLU A 79 -4.01 6.47 7.24
N ALA A 80 -4.03 6.18 5.96
CA ALA A 80 -3.92 7.19 4.91
C ALA A 80 -5.18 8.08 4.83
N GLU A 81 -6.37 7.54 5.05
CA GLU A 81 -7.61 8.32 5.18
C GLU A 81 -7.60 9.22 6.40
N HIS A 82 -7.14 8.70 7.51
CA HIS A 82 -7.02 9.49 8.72
C HIS A 82 -6.07 10.67 8.50
N LEU A 83 -4.91 10.44 7.87
CA LEU A 83 -4.00 11.51 7.48
C LEU A 83 -4.66 12.48 6.48
N ARG A 84 -5.43 11.97 5.50
CA ARG A 84 -6.14 12.78 4.51
C ARG A 84 -7.13 13.74 5.17
N ALA A 85 -7.94 13.25 6.10
CA ALA A 85 -8.87 14.06 6.88
C ALA A 85 -8.14 15.09 7.76
N LEU A 86 -7.03 14.69 8.40
CA LEU A 86 -6.20 15.60 9.21
C LEU A 86 -5.62 16.72 8.35
N LEU A 87 -5.01 16.39 7.21
CA LEU A 87 -4.42 17.37 6.29
C LEU A 87 -5.45 18.38 5.81
N TRP A 88 -6.67 17.92 5.52
CA TRP A 88 -7.78 18.82 5.19
C TRP A 88 -8.09 19.77 6.34
N GLY A 89 -8.28 19.25 7.56
CA GLY A 89 -8.61 20.05 8.74
C GLY A 89 -7.53 21.06 9.16
N VAL A 90 -6.25 20.81 8.87
CA VAL A 90 -5.17 21.77 9.16
C VAL A 90 -4.95 22.81 8.06
N THR A 91 -5.41 22.53 6.83
CA THR A 91 -5.25 23.43 5.67
C THR A 91 -6.50 24.26 5.38
N HIS A 92 -7.64 23.88 5.95
CA HIS A 92 -8.94 24.53 5.79
C HIS A 92 -9.51 24.91 7.16
N ASP A 93 -10.59 25.68 7.14
CA ASP A 93 -11.30 26.02 8.38
C ASP A 93 -11.97 24.76 8.99
N TYR A 94 -11.52 24.38 10.18
CA TYR A 94 -11.95 23.18 10.89
C TYR A 94 -13.43 23.23 11.33
N HIS A 95 -14.09 24.40 11.25
CA HIS A 95 -15.47 24.56 11.69
C HIS A 95 -16.50 23.72 10.90
N SER A 96 -16.13 23.14 9.75
CA SER A 96 -16.96 22.17 9.01
C SER A 96 -16.12 21.02 8.45
N PRO A 97 -15.86 19.95 9.22
CA PRO A 97 -15.13 18.80 8.71
C PRO A 97 -15.96 18.12 7.61
N ASN A 98 -15.47 18.20 6.38
CA ASN A 98 -16.10 17.59 5.22
C ASN A 98 -15.18 16.50 4.67
N LEU A 99 -15.50 15.25 4.99
CA LEU A 99 -14.72 14.10 4.58
C LEU A 99 -14.69 13.95 3.05
N ILE A 100 -15.82 14.17 2.37
CA ILE A 100 -15.90 14.04 0.90
C ILE A 100 -14.95 15.05 0.24
N GLU A 101 -14.94 16.30 0.71
CA GLU A 101 -14.01 17.32 0.20
C GLU A 101 -12.54 16.95 0.49
N ALA A 102 -12.24 16.44 1.69
CA ALA A 102 -10.90 15.95 2.02
C ALA A 102 -10.47 14.84 1.04
N MET A 103 -11.38 13.91 0.75
CA MET A 103 -11.16 12.82 -0.19
C MET A 103 -10.99 13.32 -1.63
N ASP A 104 -11.77 14.31 -2.06
CA ASP A 104 -11.79 14.85 -3.43
C ASP A 104 -10.57 15.72 -3.78
N ASN A 105 -9.99 16.37 -2.77
CA ASN A 105 -8.88 17.31 -2.96
C ASN A 105 -7.50 16.68 -2.72
N THR A 106 -7.43 15.54 -2.04
CA THR A 106 -6.15 14.87 -1.74
C THR A 106 -6.10 13.49 -2.37
N LEU A 107 -5.17 13.33 -3.31
CA LEU A 107 -4.88 12.05 -3.93
C LEU A 107 -4.21 11.10 -2.93
N LEU A 108 -4.81 9.92 -2.77
CA LEU A 108 -4.29 8.78 -2.02
C LEU A 108 -3.95 7.66 -3.00
N VAL A 109 -2.71 7.19 -2.96
CA VAL A 109 -2.23 6.08 -3.80
C VAL A 109 -1.82 4.92 -2.88
N MET A 110 -2.57 3.84 -2.93
CA MET A 110 -2.20 2.57 -2.32
C MET A 110 -1.27 1.80 -3.26
N MET A 111 -0.12 1.38 -2.77
CA MET A 111 0.88 0.60 -3.52
C MET A 111 1.03 -0.78 -2.89
N THR A 112 0.96 -1.81 -3.73
CA THR A 112 1.11 -3.22 -3.36
C THR A 112 1.87 -3.95 -4.47
N ASP A 113 2.65 -4.98 -4.16
CA ASP A 113 3.24 -5.89 -5.15
C ASP A 113 2.37 -7.15 -5.37
N CYS A 114 1.22 -7.23 -4.70
CA CYS A 114 0.23 -8.26 -4.92
C CYS A 114 -0.61 -7.95 -6.18
N LYS A 115 -0.15 -8.45 -7.35
CA LYS A 115 -0.81 -8.17 -8.63
C LYS A 115 -2.26 -8.63 -8.66
N SER A 116 -2.55 -9.78 -8.06
CA SER A 116 -3.91 -10.33 -7.98
C SER A 116 -4.83 -9.44 -7.15
N LEU A 117 -4.33 -8.81 -6.09
CA LEU A 117 -5.10 -7.85 -5.29
C LEU A 117 -5.42 -6.59 -6.10
N GLU A 118 -4.41 -5.97 -6.74
CA GLU A 118 -4.63 -4.78 -7.56
C GLU A 118 -5.62 -5.04 -8.70
N GLN A 119 -5.47 -6.18 -9.40
CA GLN A 119 -6.40 -6.57 -10.46
C GLN A 119 -7.81 -6.80 -9.93
N HIS A 120 -7.95 -7.51 -8.80
CA HIS A 120 -9.25 -7.77 -8.19
C HIS A 120 -9.98 -6.47 -7.81
N LEU A 121 -9.25 -5.45 -7.37
CA LEU A 121 -9.83 -4.17 -6.96
C LEU A 121 -10.23 -3.27 -8.16
N ARG A 122 -9.61 -3.45 -9.32
CA ARG A 122 -9.80 -2.57 -10.49
C ARG A 122 -10.61 -3.17 -11.63
N GLN A 123 -10.57 -4.48 -11.84
CA GLN A 123 -11.19 -5.07 -13.03
C GLN A 123 -12.72 -5.20 -12.89
N PRO A 124 -13.45 -5.17 -14.02
CA PRO A 124 -14.88 -5.47 -14.05
C PRO A 124 -15.08 -6.97 -13.80
N GLY A 125 -15.90 -7.29 -12.81
CA GLY A 125 -16.17 -8.66 -12.39
C GLY A 125 -15.62 -8.98 -11.00
N LEU A 126 -16.51 -9.32 -10.07
CA LEU A 126 -16.11 -9.95 -8.82
C LEU A 126 -15.63 -11.36 -9.14
N SER A 127 -14.31 -11.57 -9.21
CA SER A 127 -13.79 -12.95 -9.14
C SER A 127 -14.21 -13.50 -7.78
N THR A 128 -15.03 -14.54 -7.75
CA THR A 128 -15.57 -15.03 -6.49
C THR A 128 -14.43 -15.52 -5.60
N VAL A 129 -14.35 -14.95 -4.41
CA VAL A 129 -13.43 -15.41 -3.38
C VAL A 129 -14.19 -16.35 -2.46
N ALA A 130 -13.67 -17.58 -2.29
CA ALA A 130 -14.35 -18.61 -1.49
C ALA A 130 -14.53 -18.19 -0.01
N ASP A 131 -13.57 -17.43 0.53
CA ASP A 131 -13.67 -16.89 1.89
C ASP A 131 -14.60 -15.66 1.90
N LYS A 132 -15.81 -15.83 2.47
CA LYS A 132 -16.83 -14.79 2.53
C LYS A 132 -16.36 -13.50 3.22
N ARG A 133 -15.49 -13.59 4.22
CA ARG A 133 -15.00 -12.39 4.92
C ARG A 133 -14.04 -11.62 4.02
N LEU A 134 -13.11 -12.32 3.36
CA LEU A 134 -12.23 -11.70 2.37
C LEU A 134 -13.04 -11.08 1.21
N ALA A 135 -14.12 -11.74 0.77
CA ALA A 135 -15.00 -11.18 -0.26
C ALA A 135 -15.66 -9.85 0.18
N ILE A 136 -16.07 -9.73 1.45
CA ILE A 136 -16.60 -8.48 2.02
C ILE A 136 -15.52 -7.41 2.07
N ASP A 137 -14.33 -7.75 2.58
CA ASP A 137 -13.18 -6.85 2.68
C ASP A 137 -12.82 -6.27 1.29
N LEU A 138 -12.75 -7.12 0.26
CA LEU A 138 -12.49 -6.72 -1.12
C LEU A 138 -13.62 -5.87 -1.72
N SER A 139 -14.88 -6.18 -1.42
CA SER A 139 -16.04 -5.41 -1.89
C SER A 139 -16.03 -3.99 -1.31
N ALA A 140 -15.71 -3.84 -0.03
CA ALA A 140 -15.58 -2.54 0.62
C ALA A 140 -14.45 -1.72 -0.02
N MET A 141 -13.27 -2.32 -0.24
CA MET A 141 -12.17 -1.64 -0.92
C MET A 141 -12.52 -1.20 -2.35
N ARG A 142 -13.30 -2.00 -3.08
CA ARG A 142 -13.80 -1.60 -4.41
C ARG A 142 -14.69 -0.37 -4.32
N GLN A 143 -15.62 -0.29 -3.37
CA GLN A 143 -16.46 0.90 -3.21
C GLN A 143 -15.63 2.19 -2.99
N LEU A 144 -14.50 2.09 -2.31
CA LEU A 144 -13.61 3.22 -2.04
C LEU A 144 -12.84 3.67 -3.28
N ILE A 145 -12.36 2.72 -4.08
CA ILE A 145 -11.59 2.99 -5.32
C ILE A 145 -12.48 3.49 -6.45
N TRP A 146 -13.73 3.03 -6.49
CA TRP A 146 -14.68 3.32 -7.56
C TRP A 146 -15.56 4.56 -7.31
N ARG A 147 -15.29 5.27 -6.22
CA ARG A 147 -15.96 6.51 -5.81
C ARG A 147 -15.63 7.66 -6.77
N ARG A 148 -16.64 8.40 -7.22
CA ARG A 148 -16.46 9.68 -7.94
C ARG A 148 -16.35 10.85 -6.98
N LYS A 149 -15.90 12.00 -7.47
CA LYS A 149 -15.97 13.24 -6.67
C LYS A 149 -17.40 13.55 -6.25
N GLY A 150 -17.57 14.02 -5.02
CA GLY A 150 -18.87 14.27 -4.38
C GLY A 150 -19.53 13.04 -3.74
N GLU A 151 -19.01 11.83 -3.95
CA GLU A 151 -19.55 10.60 -3.37
C GLU A 151 -18.74 10.15 -2.16
N LEU A 152 -19.35 9.47 -1.19
CA LEU A 152 -18.61 8.81 -0.10
C LEU A 152 -18.08 7.44 -0.54
N THR A 153 -18.86 6.73 -1.36
CA THR A 153 -18.57 5.38 -1.87
C THR A 153 -19.09 5.29 -3.30
N GLY A 154 -18.34 4.65 -4.19
CA GLY A 154 -18.80 4.32 -5.53
C GLY A 154 -19.53 2.99 -5.60
N ASP A 155 -20.15 2.73 -6.76
CA ASP A 155 -20.79 1.47 -7.10
C ASP A 155 -20.01 0.75 -8.21
N PRO A 156 -19.22 -0.30 -7.88
CA PRO A 156 -18.47 -1.08 -8.84
C PRO A 156 -19.31 -1.91 -9.83
N LEU A 157 -20.65 -1.87 -9.73
CA LEU A 157 -21.57 -2.59 -10.64
C LEU A 157 -22.05 -1.72 -11.81
N LEU A 158 -21.83 -0.39 -11.76
CA LEU A 158 -22.36 0.54 -12.77
C LEU A 158 -21.42 0.81 -13.94
N THR A 159 -20.14 0.50 -13.77
CA THR A 159 -19.10 0.79 -14.77
C THR A 159 -18.13 -0.39 -14.85
N ASP A 160 -17.32 -0.42 -15.91
CA ASP A 160 -16.35 -1.49 -16.11
C ASP A 160 -14.95 -1.16 -15.57
N GLU A 161 -14.71 0.08 -15.15
CA GLU A 161 -13.44 0.53 -14.60
C GLU A 161 -13.63 1.64 -13.55
N PRO A 162 -12.66 1.84 -12.64
CA PRO A 162 -12.68 2.97 -11.72
C PRO A 162 -12.79 4.30 -12.47
N PRO A 163 -13.49 5.32 -11.92
CA PRO A 163 -13.64 6.62 -12.57
C PRO A 163 -12.31 7.30 -12.90
N ASP A 164 -12.27 8.04 -14.02
CA ASP A 164 -11.09 8.82 -14.42
C ASP A 164 -10.69 9.90 -13.39
N ASP A 165 -11.67 10.40 -12.64
CA ASP A 165 -11.50 11.41 -11.61
C ASP A 165 -11.29 10.84 -10.20
N ALA A 166 -11.11 9.51 -10.09
CA ALA A 166 -10.89 8.83 -8.81
C ALA A 166 -9.67 9.39 -8.06
N THR A 167 -9.85 9.65 -6.78
CA THR A 167 -8.79 10.19 -5.90
C THR A 167 -8.19 9.16 -4.94
N THR A 168 -8.78 7.96 -4.89
CA THR A 168 -8.24 6.80 -4.17
C THR A 168 -7.81 5.78 -5.21
N LEU A 169 -6.50 5.65 -5.40
CA LEU A 169 -5.92 4.78 -6.42
C LEU A 169 -5.28 3.57 -5.78
N VAL A 170 -5.33 2.42 -6.46
CA VAL A 170 -4.46 1.27 -6.17
C VAL A 170 -3.53 1.04 -7.35
N LYS A 171 -2.24 0.86 -7.07
CA LYS A 171 -1.20 0.62 -8.07
C LYS A 171 -0.36 -0.58 -7.67
N TRP A 172 -0.17 -1.47 -8.63
CA TRP A 172 0.78 -2.56 -8.49
C TRP A 172 2.19 -2.04 -8.73
N ILE A 173 3.14 -2.39 -7.87
CA ILE A 173 4.58 -2.14 -8.08
C ILE A 173 5.35 -3.46 -8.06
N ASP A 174 6.49 -3.51 -8.74
CA ASP A 174 7.34 -4.70 -8.73
C ASP A 174 7.96 -4.94 -7.35
N THR A 175 7.96 -6.20 -6.90
CA THR A 175 8.52 -6.63 -5.61
C THR A 175 9.99 -6.19 -5.45
N ALA A 176 10.79 -6.12 -6.52
CA ALA A 176 12.17 -5.67 -6.43
C ALA A 176 12.31 -4.19 -6.04
N THR A 177 11.23 -3.42 -6.17
CA THR A 177 11.13 -2.01 -5.78
C THR A 177 10.14 -1.77 -4.63
N MET A 178 9.70 -2.83 -3.95
CA MET A 178 8.76 -2.73 -2.84
C MET A 178 9.46 -2.22 -1.58
N LEU A 179 9.10 -1.01 -1.13
CA LEU A 179 9.69 -0.42 0.07
C LEU A 179 9.30 -1.19 1.33
N ALA A 180 8.07 -1.67 1.42
CA ALA A 180 7.57 -2.34 2.63
C ALA A 180 8.16 -3.75 2.85
N ASP A 181 8.93 -4.29 1.90
CA ASP A 181 9.50 -5.64 1.97
C ASP A 181 10.47 -5.81 3.16
N GLY A 182 11.21 -4.74 3.48
CA GLY A 182 12.09 -4.70 4.64
C GLY A 182 11.35 -4.70 5.99
N LEU A 183 10.03 -4.49 5.98
CA LEU A 183 9.17 -4.50 7.16
C LEU A 183 8.45 -5.83 7.34
N THR A 184 8.40 -6.69 6.32
CA THR A 184 7.78 -8.02 6.40
C THR A 184 8.80 -9.15 6.50
N LYS A 185 10.02 -8.92 6.00
CA LYS A 185 11.10 -9.91 5.94
C LYS A 185 12.32 -9.44 6.72
N LYS A 186 13.08 -10.39 7.27
CA LYS A 186 14.39 -10.11 7.89
C LYS A 186 15.44 -9.85 6.80
N MET A 187 15.43 -8.66 6.23
CA MET A 187 16.36 -8.24 5.18
C MET A 187 16.67 -6.76 5.24
N ARG A 188 17.80 -6.36 4.66
CA ARG A 188 18.10 -4.95 4.44
C ARG A 188 17.37 -4.46 3.19
N ASN A 189 16.70 -3.31 3.29
CA ASN A 189 16.04 -2.66 2.17
C ASN A 189 16.69 -1.29 1.90
N LEU A 190 17.55 -1.24 0.87
CA LEU A 190 18.28 -0.02 0.48
C LEU A 190 17.35 1.10 0.01
N GLN A 191 16.16 0.77 -0.45
CA GLN A 191 15.19 1.74 -0.91
C GLN A 191 14.54 2.50 0.25
N ILE A 192 14.30 1.82 1.38
CA ILE A 192 13.92 2.50 2.64
C ILE A 192 15.06 3.43 3.08
N ASP A 193 16.31 2.95 3.10
CA ASP A 193 17.48 3.76 3.49
C ASP A 193 17.55 5.03 2.63
N LYS A 194 17.41 4.90 1.30
CA LYS A 194 17.41 6.02 0.35
C LYS A 194 16.24 6.98 0.57
N ALA A 195 15.04 6.45 0.82
CA ALA A 195 13.86 7.28 1.09
C ALA A 195 14.03 8.08 2.38
N MET A 196 14.54 7.47 3.45
CA MET A 196 14.77 8.14 4.75
C MET A 196 15.89 9.18 4.69
N LEU A 197 17.02 8.85 4.05
CA LEU A 197 18.21 9.72 4.03
C LEU A 197 18.14 10.82 2.97
N LYS A 198 17.64 10.49 1.78
CA LYS A 198 17.66 11.39 0.61
C LYS A 198 16.28 11.90 0.22
N GLY A 199 15.20 11.39 0.82
CA GLY A 199 13.84 11.77 0.48
C GLY A 199 13.45 11.40 -0.96
N THR A 200 14.12 10.42 -1.59
CA THR A 200 13.90 10.02 -2.97
C THR A 200 13.62 8.53 -3.10
N VAL A 201 12.79 8.17 -4.06
CA VAL A 201 12.35 6.79 -4.27
C VAL A 201 12.14 6.51 -5.76
N GLU A 202 12.33 5.25 -6.15
CA GLU A 202 12.07 4.76 -7.49
C GLU A 202 11.34 3.41 -7.46
N VAL A 203 10.08 3.39 -7.91
CA VAL A 203 9.25 2.19 -8.02
C VAL A 203 9.05 1.81 -9.49
N SER A 204 8.90 0.52 -9.75
CA SER A 204 8.59 0.01 -11.09
C SER A 204 7.13 -0.43 -11.18
N TYR A 205 6.40 0.08 -12.16
CA TYR A 205 5.04 -0.37 -12.50
C TYR A 205 5.02 -1.55 -13.48
N VAL A 206 6.20 -2.00 -13.91
CA VAL A 206 6.39 -3.16 -14.79
C VAL A 206 7.25 -4.19 -14.10
N LYS A 207 7.04 -5.47 -14.44
CA LYS A 207 7.81 -6.55 -13.85
C LYS A 207 9.28 -6.43 -14.24
N LEU A 208 10.17 -6.33 -13.26
CA LEU A 208 11.60 -6.33 -13.49
C LEU A 208 12.07 -7.79 -13.69
N GLY A 209 12.96 -8.00 -14.65
CA GLY A 209 13.53 -9.33 -14.90
C GLY A 209 14.40 -9.82 -13.74
N ASN A 210 14.63 -11.14 -13.66
CA ASN A 210 15.48 -11.78 -12.64
C ASN A 210 16.99 -11.44 -12.76
N SER A 211 17.37 -10.42 -13.52
CA SER A 211 18.68 -9.80 -13.43
C SER A 211 18.79 -9.15 -12.06
N LYS A 212 19.26 -9.90 -11.05
CA LYS A 212 19.72 -9.32 -9.76
C LYS A 212 20.58 -8.07 -9.99
N ALA A 213 21.28 -7.97 -11.13
CA ALA A 213 22.04 -6.82 -11.57
C ALA A 213 21.23 -5.53 -11.88
N GLU A 214 19.95 -5.56 -12.23
CA GLU A 214 19.15 -4.36 -12.54
C GLU A 214 18.44 -3.76 -11.32
N ALA A 215 17.92 -4.60 -10.43
CA ALA A 215 17.42 -4.16 -9.13
C ALA A 215 18.55 -3.59 -8.25
N THR A 216 19.76 -4.16 -8.35
CA THR A 216 20.96 -3.59 -7.73
C THR A 216 21.46 -2.32 -8.45
N LYS A 217 21.27 -2.18 -9.76
CA LYS A 217 21.61 -0.93 -10.49
C LYS A 217 20.67 0.24 -10.17
N LEU A 218 19.42 -0.02 -9.83
CA LEU A 218 18.49 1.00 -9.32
C LEU A 218 18.82 1.47 -7.89
N THR A 219 19.56 0.66 -7.14
CA THR A 219 19.90 0.88 -5.73
C THR A 219 21.36 1.29 -5.47
N LEU A 220 22.25 1.24 -6.48
CA LEU A 220 23.66 1.61 -6.36
C LEU A 220 24.04 2.84 -7.22
N ASP A 221 23.42 3.98 -6.92
CA ASP A 221 24.06 5.29 -7.11
C ASP A 221 24.40 5.85 -5.72
N VAL A 222 25.24 5.11 -4.99
CA VAL A 222 25.85 5.59 -3.74
C VAL A 222 27.21 6.15 -4.13
N ASP A 223 27.39 7.45 -3.91
CA ASP A 223 28.68 8.12 -4.11
C ASP A 223 29.76 7.40 -3.27
N PRO A 224 30.99 7.19 -3.77
CA PRO A 224 32.03 6.41 -3.07
C PRO A 224 32.58 7.06 -1.78
N LEU A 225 31.94 8.10 -1.27
CA LEU A 225 32.47 8.94 -0.18
C LEU A 225 31.83 8.68 1.20
N ASP A 226 30.84 7.79 1.31
CA ASP A 226 30.17 7.47 2.58
C ASP A 226 30.40 6.02 3.04
N ALA A 227 31.66 5.56 3.06
CA ALA A 227 32.08 4.30 3.68
C ALA A 227 32.88 4.56 4.97
#